data_AF-A0A9X3DVV9-F1
#
_entry.id   AF-A0A9X3DVV9-F1
#
_cell.length_a   1.000
_cell.length_b   1.000
_cell.length_c   1.000
_cell.angle_alpha   90.00
_cell.angle_beta   90.00
_cell.angle_gamma   90.00
#
_symmetry.space_group_name_H-M   'P 1'
#
loop_
_entity.id
_entity.type
_entity.pdbx_description
1 polymer ?
#
loop_
_entity_poly.entity_id
_entity_poly.type
_entity_poly.pdbx_seq_one_letter_code
_entity_poly.pdbx_strand_id
1 'polypeptide(L)'
;MIHHKIYLSCLGAIAFCISVAVLAKAPPLAGQEVSCEFKSEFDDTIPADVSYIKFGAQPFKVFKTNPDFFSSHVEDCQLHRGRYYVLSVSQSQPARTLTQSLIEVTQFDLNGKKVDQKFYNKGWTCALTKGFVKKNQSLFVDTQCTDKSNFDEYGEMIHPEHNKSYHLEVK
;
A
#
# COMPACT_ATOMS: atom_id res chain seq x y z
N MET A 1 -75.68 38.52 -9.48
CA MET A 1 -75.60 37.21 -10.17
C MET A 1 -74.21 37.04 -10.74
N ILE A 2 -73.48 36.04 -10.19
CA ILE A 2 -72.43 35.18 -10.78
C ILE A 2 -71.44 35.78 -11.81
N HIS A 3 -70.14 35.88 -11.47
CA HIS A 3 -69.08 34.90 -11.83
C HIS A 3 -67.66 35.39 -11.50
N HIS A 4 -66.87 34.51 -10.88
CA HIS A 4 -65.41 34.58 -10.77
C HIS A 4 -64.72 34.58 -12.14
N LYS A 5 -63.53 35.18 -12.23
CA LYS A 5 -62.33 34.57 -12.82
C LYS A 5 -61.06 35.30 -12.41
N ILE A 6 -60.12 34.54 -11.86
CA ILE A 6 -58.72 34.88 -11.56
C ILE A 6 -57.94 34.80 -12.88
N TYR A 7 -57.02 35.75 -13.13
CA TYR A 7 -55.82 35.46 -13.92
C TYR A 7 -54.60 36.22 -13.37
N LEU A 8 -53.56 35.41 -13.13
CA LEU A 8 -52.22 35.72 -12.67
C LEU A 8 -51.37 36.19 -13.87
N SER A 9 -50.52 37.21 -13.73
CA SER A 9 -49.18 37.18 -14.36
C SER A 9 -48.28 38.35 -13.93
N CYS A 10 -47.08 37.94 -13.47
CA CYS A 10 -45.77 38.56 -13.63
C CYS A 10 -45.60 40.05 -13.32
N LEU A 11 -45.13 40.35 -12.11
CA LEU A 11 -44.19 41.44 -11.89
C LEU A 11 -42.93 40.88 -11.25
N GLY A 12 -41.82 41.06 -11.98
CA GLY A 12 -40.51 40.56 -11.64
C GLY A 12 -39.94 41.18 -10.39
N ALA A 13 -39.19 40.37 -9.67
CA ALA A 13 -38.15 40.83 -8.75
C ALA A 13 -36.95 39.91 -8.97
N ILE A 14 -35.98 40.38 -9.75
CA ILE A 14 -34.67 39.77 -9.86
C ILE A 14 -33.97 40.07 -8.53
N ALA A 15 -34.10 39.16 -7.56
CA ALA A 15 -33.27 39.17 -6.38
C ALA A 15 -31.90 38.62 -6.77
N PHE A 16 -30.93 39.52 -6.92
CA PHE A 16 -29.52 39.18 -7.03
C PHE A 16 -29.06 38.57 -5.70
N CYS A 17 -29.22 37.26 -5.53
CA CYS A 17 -28.53 36.53 -4.48
C CYS A 17 -27.05 36.51 -4.83
N ILE A 18 -26.30 37.47 -4.28
CA ILE A 18 -24.84 37.41 -4.21
C ILE A 18 -24.55 36.26 -3.23
N SER A 19 -24.43 35.05 -3.76
CA SER A 19 -23.87 33.92 -3.04
C SER A 19 -22.39 34.21 -2.81
N VAL A 20 -22.09 34.82 -1.68
CA VAL A 20 -20.74 34.74 -1.10
C VAL A 20 -20.52 33.26 -0.86
N ALA A 21 -19.77 32.63 -1.77
CA ALA A 21 -19.23 31.30 -1.54
C ALA A 21 -18.32 31.43 -0.31
N VAL A 22 -18.89 31.17 0.86
CA VAL A 22 -18.11 30.81 2.03
C VAL A 22 -17.37 29.56 1.59
N LEU A 23 -16.09 29.74 1.22
CA LEU A 23 -15.15 28.65 1.09
C LEU A 23 -15.02 28.06 2.49
N ALA A 24 -15.98 27.20 2.83
CA ALA A 24 -15.93 26.38 4.01
C ALA A 24 -14.67 25.54 3.84
N LYS A 25 -13.61 25.95 4.53
CA LYS A 25 -12.45 25.12 4.74
C LYS A 25 -13.01 23.88 5.42
N ALA A 26 -13.13 22.80 4.65
CA ALA A 26 -13.66 21.55 5.15
C ALA A 26 -12.94 21.28 6.48
N PRO A 27 -13.67 21.08 7.59
CA PRO A 27 -13.02 20.74 8.84
C PRO A 27 -12.16 19.49 8.57
N PRO A 28 -10.95 19.38 9.15
CA PRO A 28 -10.27 18.10 9.14
C PRO A 28 -11.27 17.08 9.70
N LEU A 29 -11.50 15.98 8.99
CA LEU A 29 -12.35 14.88 9.42
C LEU A 29 -11.86 14.39 10.79
N ALA A 30 -12.39 14.99 11.85
CA ALA A 30 -12.14 14.62 13.22
C ALA A 30 -12.83 13.28 13.44
N GLY A 31 -12.03 12.21 13.60
CA GLY A 31 -12.53 10.92 14.07
C GLY A 31 -12.38 9.72 13.13
N GLN A 32 -11.65 9.82 12.01
CA GLN A 32 -11.16 8.58 11.40
C GLN A 32 -10.05 8.03 12.30
N GLU A 33 -10.25 6.84 12.84
CA GLU A 33 -9.17 6.05 13.42
C GLU A 33 -8.16 5.79 12.30
N VAL A 34 -7.01 6.48 12.35
CA VAL A 34 -6.00 6.40 11.28
C VAL A 34 -4.85 5.48 11.72
N SER A 35 -5.18 4.22 12.03
CA SER A 35 -4.22 3.17 12.33
C SER A 35 -3.96 2.28 11.11
N CYS A 36 -2.82 1.61 11.10
CA CYS A 36 -2.58 0.47 10.23
C CYS A 36 -2.12 -0.68 11.11
N GLU A 37 -2.81 -1.81 11.03
CA GLU A 37 -2.57 -2.99 11.85
C GLU A 37 -2.46 -4.20 10.93
N PHE A 38 -1.57 -5.13 11.25
CA PHE A 38 -1.46 -6.39 10.54
C PHE A 38 -1.25 -7.54 11.51
N LYS A 39 -1.57 -8.75 11.06
CA LYS A 39 -1.28 -10.00 11.73
C LYS A 39 -0.99 -11.08 10.70
N SER A 40 -0.25 -12.10 11.09
CA SER A 40 0.06 -13.25 10.24
C SER A 40 -0.29 -14.53 10.97
N GLU A 41 -0.83 -15.49 10.23
CA GLU A 41 -1.22 -16.80 10.72
C GLU A 41 -0.71 -17.84 9.72
N PHE A 42 -0.14 -18.95 10.20
CA PHE A 42 0.29 -20.04 9.34
C PHE A 42 -0.94 -20.83 8.86
N ASP A 43 -1.03 -21.10 7.56
CA ASP A 43 -2.13 -21.88 6.97
C ASP A 43 -1.61 -23.26 6.53
N ASP A 44 -2.02 -24.32 7.22
CA ASP A 44 -1.59 -25.69 6.87
C ASP A 44 -2.10 -26.16 5.49
N THR A 45 -3.15 -25.54 4.95
CA THR A 45 -3.70 -25.88 3.62
C THR A 45 -2.88 -25.29 2.47
N ILE A 46 -2.14 -24.21 2.75
CA ILE A 46 -1.21 -23.54 1.84
C ILE A 46 0.04 -23.28 2.69
N PRO A 47 1.04 -24.20 2.73
CA PRO A 47 2.08 -24.27 3.76
C PRO A 47 3.00 -23.04 3.76
N ALA A 48 2.46 -21.94 4.29
CA ALA A 48 2.95 -20.58 4.19
C ALA A 48 2.16 -19.68 5.16
N ASP A 49 2.78 -18.56 5.54
CA ASP A 49 2.10 -17.54 6.32
C ASP A 49 1.09 -16.76 5.45
N VAL A 50 -0.12 -16.61 5.99
CA VAL A 50 -1.17 -15.75 5.45
C VAL A 50 -1.24 -14.50 6.30
N SER A 51 -0.98 -13.34 5.68
CA SER A 51 -1.10 -12.06 6.35
C SER A 51 -2.48 -11.43 6.16
N TYR A 52 -2.92 -10.74 7.19
CA TYR A 52 -4.14 -9.94 7.23
C TYR A 52 -3.79 -8.50 7.56
N ILE A 53 -4.50 -7.56 6.95
CA ILE A 53 -4.31 -6.14 7.20
C ILE A 53 -5.62 -5.43 7.51
N LYS A 54 -5.53 -4.43 8.38
CA LYS A 54 -6.61 -3.55 8.80
C LYS A 54 -6.17 -2.10 8.66
N PHE A 55 -6.98 -1.33 7.95
CA PHE A 55 -6.78 0.11 7.75
C PHE A 55 -7.85 0.89 8.52
N GLY A 56 -7.43 1.62 9.54
CA GLY A 56 -8.32 2.34 10.43
C GLY A 56 -9.42 1.45 11.02
N ALA A 57 -10.66 1.92 11.02
CA ALA A 57 -11.80 1.16 11.54
C ALA A 57 -12.28 -0.01 10.65
N GLN A 58 -11.60 -0.32 9.54
CA GLN A 58 -12.01 -1.44 8.68
C GLN A 58 -11.75 -2.80 9.34
N PRO A 59 -12.49 -3.86 8.98
CA PRO A 59 -12.15 -5.21 9.40
C PRO A 59 -10.83 -5.67 8.78
N PHE A 60 -10.16 -6.63 9.43
CA PHE A 60 -9.03 -7.34 8.85
C PHE A 60 -9.44 -8.01 7.53
N LYS A 61 -8.60 -7.85 6.50
CA LYS A 61 -8.75 -8.51 5.20
C LYS A 61 -7.46 -9.25 4.87
N VAL A 62 -7.58 -10.40 4.20
CA VAL A 62 -6.42 -11.13 3.68
C VAL A 62 -5.63 -10.20 2.77
N PHE A 63 -4.33 -10.11 3.01
CA PHE A 63 -3.42 -9.32 2.18
C PHE A 63 -2.86 -10.21 1.06
N LYS A 64 -3.07 -9.79 -0.19
CA LYS A 64 -2.52 -10.42 -1.39
C LYS A 64 -2.00 -9.34 -2.33
N THR A 65 -0.69 -9.34 -2.61
CA THR A 65 -0.08 -8.39 -3.55
C THR A 65 -0.29 -8.80 -5.01
N ASN A 66 -0.04 -10.08 -5.30
CA ASN A 66 -0.21 -10.72 -6.60
C ASN A 66 -0.63 -12.20 -6.41
N PRO A 67 -1.69 -12.69 -7.07
CA PRO A 67 -2.10 -14.10 -7.00
C PRO A 67 -1.06 -15.09 -7.54
N ASP A 68 -0.10 -14.64 -8.36
CA ASP A 68 0.93 -15.51 -8.94
C ASP A 68 2.11 -15.80 -8.00
N PHE A 69 2.16 -15.12 -6.84
CA PHE A 69 3.16 -15.41 -5.82
C PHE A 69 2.75 -16.63 -5.00
N PHE A 70 3.75 -17.45 -4.66
CA PHE A 70 3.54 -18.61 -3.82
C PHE A 70 3.12 -18.22 -2.40
N SER A 71 3.77 -17.19 -1.86
CA SER A 71 3.44 -16.62 -0.55
C SER A 71 3.75 -15.13 -0.54
N SER A 72 3.03 -14.38 0.29
CA SER A 72 3.24 -12.96 0.56
C SER A 72 2.92 -12.70 2.02
N HIS A 73 3.90 -12.22 2.79
CA HIS A 73 3.68 -11.84 4.18
C HIS A 73 3.96 -10.36 4.40
N VAL A 74 3.16 -9.75 5.27
CA VAL A 74 3.30 -8.35 5.68
C VAL A 74 4.33 -8.27 6.80
N GLU A 75 5.26 -7.33 6.65
CA GLU A 75 6.39 -7.12 7.56
C GLU A 75 6.22 -5.84 8.38
N ASP A 76 5.59 -4.82 7.78
CA ASP A 76 5.23 -3.58 8.47
C ASP A 76 4.12 -2.87 7.70
N CYS A 77 3.37 -2.02 8.38
CA CYS A 77 2.44 -1.13 7.73
C CYS A 77 2.31 0.21 8.44
N GLN A 78 2.27 1.28 7.65
CA GLN A 78 2.40 2.64 8.16
C GLN A 78 1.47 3.59 7.42
N LEU A 79 0.83 4.50 8.17
CA LEU A 79 0.25 5.69 7.57
C LEU A 79 1.35 6.74 7.34
N HIS A 80 1.46 7.24 6.11
CA HIS A 80 2.41 8.27 5.74
C HIS A 80 1.80 9.20 4.69
N ARG A 81 1.87 10.53 4.92
CA ARG A 81 1.38 11.56 3.97
C ARG A 81 -0.03 11.27 3.39
N GLY A 82 -0.96 10.79 4.23
CA GLY A 82 -2.35 10.53 3.84
C GLY A 82 -2.56 9.25 3.01
N ARG A 83 -1.61 8.34 2.99
CA ARG A 83 -1.73 7.00 2.38
C ARG A 83 -1.25 5.93 3.34
N TYR A 84 -1.82 4.73 3.24
CA TYR A 84 -1.28 3.55 3.90
C TYR A 84 -0.20 2.94 3.01
N TYR A 85 0.92 2.59 3.62
CA TYR A 85 2.03 1.88 2.99
C TYR A 85 2.15 0.53 3.69
N VAL A 86 2.17 -0.53 2.90
CA VAL A 86 2.32 -1.89 3.39
C VAL A 86 3.61 -2.44 2.83
N LEU A 87 4.54 -2.77 3.71
CA LEU A 87 5.77 -3.46 3.39
C LEU A 87 5.51 -4.95 3.47
N SER A 88 5.81 -5.67 2.40
CA SER A 88 5.64 -7.11 2.34
C SER A 88 6.80 -7.77 1.66
N VAL A 89 7.03 -9.03 2.02
CA VAL A 89 7.96 -9.91 1.33
C VAL A 89 7.15 -11.02 0.66
N SER A 90 7.35 -11.18 -0.64
CA SER A 90 6.70 -12.25 -1.40
C SER A 90 7.72 -13.21 -1.99
N GLN A 91 7.29 -14.46 -2.18
CA GLN A 91 8.09 -15.48 -2.82
C GLN A 91 7.47 -15.85 -4.16
N SER A 92 8.27 -15.78 -5.22
CA SER A 92 7.85 -16.23 -6.56
C SER A 92 7.64 -17.75 -6.58
N GLN A 93 6.66 -18.24 -7.33
CA GLN A 93 6.38 -19.68 -7.42
C GLN A 93 7.57 -20.47 -8.01
N PRO A 94 7.95 -21.62 -7.44
CA PRO A 94 9.14 -22.38 -7.87
C PRO A 94 8.94 -23.22 -9.13
N ALA A 95 7.80 -23.10 -9.84
CA ALA A 95 7.36 -24.12 -10.79
C ALA A 95 8.38 -24.43 -11.90
N ARG A 96 9.27 -23.50 -12.27
CA ARG A 96 10.36 -23.73 -13.26
C ARG A 96 11.66 -22.92 -13.04
N THR A 97 11.75 -22.09 -11.99
CA THR A 97 12.88 -21.17 -11.78
C THR A 97 13.24 -21.09 -10.30
N LEU A 98 14.47 -20.68 -10.00
CA LEU A 98 14.94 -20.42 -8.63
C LEU A 98 14.01 -19.42 -7.92
N THR A 99 13.53 -19.77 -6.72
CA THR A 99 12.68 -18.91 -5.88
C THR A 99 13.42 -17.61 -5.55
N GLN A 100 12.76 -16.47 -5.75
CA GLN A 100 13.25 -15.15 -5.34
C GLN A 100 12.39 -14.59 -4.22
N SER A 101 13.05 -13.97 -3.25
CA SER A 101 12.41 -13.14 -2.22
C SER A 101 12.27 -11.72 -2.75
N LEU A 102 11.04 -11.24 -2.90
CA LEU A 102 10.69 -9.93 -3.43
C LEU A 102 10.25 -9.01 -2.28
N ILE A 103 10.91 -7.87 -2.14
CA ILE A 103 10.55 -6.82 -1.18
C ILE A 103 9.66 -5.82 -1.90
N GLU A 104 8.46 -5.63 -1.37
CA GLU A 104 7.40 -4.86 -2.00
C GLU A 104 6.84 -3.82 -1.07
N VAL A 105 6.51 -2.65 -1.64
CA VAL A 105 5.69 -1.65 -0.96
C VAL A 105 4.43 -1.43 -1.77
N THR A 106 3.29 -1.74 -1.16
CA THR A 106 1.97 -1.46 -1.74
C THR A 106 1.35 -0.25 -1.06
N GLN A 107 0.89 0.71 -1.86
CA GLN A 107 0.20 1.91 -1.38
C GLN A 107 -1.30 1.73 -1.46
N PHE A 108 -2.01 2.19 -0.44
CA PHE A 108 -3.47 2.25 -0.40
C PHE A 108 -3.94 3.66 -0.05
N ASP A 109 -5.08 4.06 -0.59
CA ASP A 109 -5.76 5.28 -0.16
C ASP A 109 -6.41 5.10 1.23
N LEU A 110 -6.97 6.17 1.79
CA LEU A 110 -7.61 6.11 3.11
C LEU A 110 -8.86 5.22 3.16
N ASN A 111 -9.40 4.82 2.00
CA ASN A 111 -10.51 3.87 1.91
C ASN A 111 -10.01 2.43 1.77
N GLY A 112 -8.69 2.19 1.77
CA GLY A 112 -8.09 0.87 1.61
C GLY A 112 -8.08 0.38 0.16
N LYS A 113 -8.27 1.25 -0.83
CA LYS A 113 -8.12 0.89 -2.24
C LYS A 113 -6.65 0.95 -2.62
N LYS A 114 -6.14 -0.12 -3.26
CA LYS A 114 -4.77 -0.18 -3.80
C LYS A 114 -4.57 0.94 -4.83
N VAL A 115 -3.50 1.70 -4.66
CA VAL A 115 -3.13 2.84 -5.52
C VAL A 115 -1.90 2.53 -6.35
N ASP A 116 -0.88 1.94 -5.74
CA ASP A 116 0.41 1.68 -6.38
C ASP A 116 1.10 0.47 -5.72
N GLN A 117 2.06 -0.13 -6.43
CA GLN A 117 2.89 -1.23 -5.94
C GLN A 117 4.26 -1.15 -6.59
N LYS A 118 5.32 -1.21 -5.79
CA LYS A 118 6.71 -1.16 -6.26
C LYS A 118 7.57 -2.22 -5.58
N PHE A 119 8.49 -2.79 -6.36
CA PHE A 119 9.52 -3.70 -5.88
C PHE A 119 10.80 -2.93 -5.53
N TYR A 120 11.45 -3.30 -4.43
CA TYR A 120 12.64 -2.61 -3.90
C TYR A 120 13.89 -3.49 -3.91
N ASN A 121 13.84 -4.68 -4.53
CA ASN A 121 15.02 -5.53 -4.70
C ASN A 121 16.14 -4.80 -5.48
N LYS A 122 17.33 -4.79 -4.90
CA LYS A 122 18.57 -4.31 -5.56
C LYS A 122 19.55 -5.42 -5.91
N GLY A 123 19.28 -6.64 -5.45
CA GLY A 123 20.01 -7.85 -5.81
C GLY A 123 19.04 -8.99 -6.13
N TRP A 124 19.60 -10.17 -6.31
CA TRP A 124 18.83 -11.38 -6.65
C TRP A 124 17.91 -11.80 -5.51
N THR A 125 18.47 -11.90 -4.30
CA THR A 125 17.73 -12.16 -3.08
C THR A 125 17.99 -11.03 -2.11
N CYS A 126 16.93 -10.44 -1.56
CA CYS A 126 17.04 -9.43 -0.52
C CYS A 126 16.27 -9.88 0.72
N ALA A 127 16.82 -9.57 1.89
CA ALA A 127 16.15 -9.66 3.17
C ALA A 127 15.94 -8.26 3.73
N LEU A 128 14.82 -8.05 4.42
CA LEU A 128 14.61 -6.85 5.21
C LEU A 128 15.46 -6.90 6.47
N THR A 129 16.10 -5.80 6.82
CA THR A 129 16.79 -5.68 8.11
C THR A 129 15.80 -5.34 9.23
N LYS A 130 14.70 -4.67 8.89
CA LYS A 130 13.61 -4.23 9.78
C LYS A 130 12.43 -3.75 8.91
N GLY A 131 11.33 -3.40 9.57
CA GLY A 131 10.20 -2.68 8.97
C GLY A 131 10.58 -1.30 8.41
N PHE A 132 9.59 -0.47 8.14
CA PHE A 132 9.83 0.87 7.61
C PHE A 132 10.68 1.73 8.54
N VAL A 133 11.57 2.52 7.95
CA VAL A 133 12.35 3.54 8.65
C VAL A 133 11.81 4.91 8.29
N LYS A 134 11.36 5.68 9.28
CA LYS A 134 10.90 7.06 9.10
C LYS A 134 12.04 8.04 9.39
N LYS A 135 12.40 8.89 8.43
CA LYS A 135 13.42 9.95 8.60
C LYS A 135 13.07 11.16 7.76
N ASN A 136 13.12 12.37 8.35
CA ASN A 136 12.92 13.65 7.65
C ASN A 136 11.68 13.64 6.72
N GLN A 137 10.52 13.28 7.26
CA GLN A 137 9.25 13.16 6.53
C GLN A 137 9.25 12.17 5.35
N SER A 138 10.27 11.32 5.24
CA SER A 138 10.39 10.32 4.18
C SER A 138 10.37 8.93 4.80
N LEU A 139 9.96 7.95 4.01
CA LEU A 139 9.84 6.55 4.41
C LEU A 139 10.92 5.76 3.66
N PHE A 140 11.61 4.87 4.36
CA PHE A 140 12.70 4.09 3.79
C PHE A 140 12.55 2.60 4.11
N VAL A 141 13.20 1.79 3.30
CA VAL A 141 13.35 0.35 3.48
C VAL A 141 14.85 0.03 3.53
N ASP A 142 15.27 -0.67 4.59
CA ASP A 142 16.64 -1.14 4.75
C ASP A 142 16.69 -2.62 4.34
N THR A 143 17.51 -2.93 3.35
CA THR A 143 17.62 -4.27 2.79
C THR A 143 19.06 -4.74 2.76
N GLN A 144 19.28 -6.03 2.99
CA GLN A 144 20.56 -6.69 2.71
C GLN A 144 20.34 -7.66 1.55
N CYS A 145 21.09 -7.50 0.46
CA CYS A 145 20.92 -8.31 -0.74
C CYS A 145 22.19 -9.06 -1.12
N THR A 146 21.99 -10.24 -1.72
CA THR A 146 22.99 -11.03 -2.40
C THR A 146 22.81 -10.95 -3.90
N ASP A 147 23.92 -10.93 -4.62
CA ASP A 147 23.93 -11.11 -6.07
C ASP A 147 23.60 -12.57 -6.41
N LYS A 148 23.19 -12.82 -7.66
CA LYS A 148 22.90 -14.18 -8.12
C LYS A 148 24.19 -15.00 -8.08
N SER A 149 24.15 -16.21 -7.50
CA SER A 149 25.25 -17.18 -7.67
C SER A 149 25.45 -17.46 -9.15
N ASN A 150 26.71 -17.42 -9.58
CA ASN A 150 27.10 -17.79 -10.94
C ASN A 150 27.82 -19.14 -10.90
N PHE A 151 27.96 -19.78 -12.06
CA PHE A 151 28.83 -20.93 -12.22
C PHE A 151 30.15 -20.48 -12.82
N ASP A 152 31.27 -21.08 -12.40
CA ASP A 152 32.56 -20.87 -13.06
C ASP A 152 32.65 -21.66 -14.39
N GLU A 153 33.81 -21.58 -15.04
CA GLU A 153 34.07 -22.29 -16.31
C GLU A 153 34.05 -23.83 -16.19
N TYR A 154 34.10 -24.36 -14.96
CA TYR A 154 34.05 -25.79 -14.65
C TYR A 154 32.66 -26.24 -14.19
N GLY A 155 31.69 -25.33 -14.10
CA GLY A 155 30.33 -25.61 -13.65
C GLY A 155 30.18 -25.67 -12.13
N GLU A 156 31.20 -25.24 -11.38
CA GLU A 156 31.14 -25.15 -9.91
C GLU A 156 30.43 -23.86 -9.50
N MET A 157 29.62 -23.93 -8.44
CA MET A 157 28.86 -22.77 -7.96
C MET A 157 29.81 -21.77 -7.30
N ILE A 158 29.92 -20.58 -7.89
CA ILE A 158 30.54 -19.42 -7.27
C ILE A 158 29.52 -18.84 -6.29
N HIS A 159 29.75 -19.08 -5.00
CA HIS A 159 28.96 -18.42 -3.97
C HIS A 159 29.21 -16.91 -4.00
N PRO A 160 28.16 -16.08 -4.00
CA PRO A 160 28.33 -14.64 -3.92
C PRO A 160 28.99 -14.27 -2.59
N GLU A 161 30.20 -13.72 -2.65
CA GLU A 161 31.02 -13.43 -1.46
C GLU A 161 30.51 -12.22 -0.66
N HIS A 162 29.57 -11.43 -1.19
CA HIS A 162 29.25 -10.12 -0.62
C HIS A 162 27.75 -9.88 -0.49
N ASN A 163 27.31 -9.77 0.77
CA ASN A 163 26.03 -9.17 1.11
C ASN A 163 26.19 -7.64 1.07
N LYS A 164 25.41 -6.94 0.23
CA LYS A 164 25.38 -5.47 0.18
C LYS A 164 24.15 -4.95 0.89
N SER A 165 24.33 -3.92 1.72
CA SER A 165 23.23 -3.24 2.39
C SER A 165 22.79 -2.01 1.59
N TYR A 166 21.48 -1.80 1.51
CA TYR A 166 20.86 -0.67 0.82
C TYR A 166 19.89 0.05 1.75
N HIS A 167 19.87 1.38 1.67
CA HIS A 167 18.90 2.25 2.31
C HIS A 167 18.09 2.92 1.20
N LEU A 168 16.85 2.48 0.99
CA LEU A 168 16.04 2.83 -0.16
C LEU A 168 14.87 3.70 0.24
N GLU A 169 14.75 4.88 -0.37
CA GLU A 169 13.60 5.76 -0.17
C GLU A 169 12.37 5.21 -0.91
N VAL A 170 11.24 5.15 -0.20
CA VAL A 170 9.93 4.80 -0.76
C VAL A 170 9.36 6.04 -1.44
N LYS A 171 9.16 5.95 -2.77
CA LYS A 171 8.65 7.03 -3.61
C LYS A 171 7.31 6.69 -4.23
#